data_AF-A0A554LSG4-F1
#
_entry.id   AF-A0A554LSG4-F1
#
_cell.length_a   1.000
_cell.length_b   1.000
_cell.length_c   1.000
_cell.angle_alpha   90.00
_cell.angle_beta   90.00
_cell.angle_gamma   90.00
#
_symmetry.space_group_name_H-M   'P 1'
#
loop_
_entity.id
_entity.type
_entity.pdbx_description
1 polymer ?
#
loop_
_entity_poly.entity_id
_entity_poly.type
_entity_poly.pdbx_seq_one_letter_code
_entity_poly.pdbx_strand_id
1 'polypeptide(L)' 'MLLKIIIFILGGLGCLAIFKYLDRLVEIVGKNSYAEKYLGSGGTYTLWKLIALALAIFGIVYLGS' A
#
# COMPACT_ATOMS: atom_id res chain seq x y z
N MET A 1 10.96 20.19 7.40
CA MET A 1 9.49 20.35 7.48
C MET A 1 8.83 20.18 6.11
N LEU A 2 9.23 20.97 5.09
CA LEU A 2 8.66 20.86 3.72
C LEU A 2 8.84 19.47 3.07
N LEU A 3 10.03 18.87 3.19
CA LEU A 3 10.30 17.51 2.69
C LEU A 3 9.41 16.44 3.36
N LYS A 4 9.17 16.56 4.67
CA LYS A 4 8.31 15.64 5.43
C LYS A 4 6.86 15.70 4.96
N ILE A 5 6.37 16.91 4.68
CA ILE A 5 5.03 17.14 4.12
C ILE A 5 4.92 16.56 2.71
N ILE A 6 5.93 16.74 1.86
CA ILE A 6 5.95 16.15 0.51
C ILE A 6 5.89 14.62 0.59
N ILE A 7 6.70 14.01 1.46
CA ILE A 7 6.72 12.55 1.67
C ILE A 7 5.36 12.06 2.20
N PHE A 8 4.74 12.80 3.12
CA PHE A 8 3.41 12.48 3.62
C PHE A 8 2.34 12.52 2.52
N ILE A 9 2.34 13.56 1.70
CA ILE A 9 1.40 13.70 0.57
C ILE A 9 1.62 12.59 -0.46
N LEU A 10 2.87 12.30 -0.82
CA LEU A 10 3.20 11.21 -1.76
C LEU A 10 2.79 9.85 -1.20
N GLY A 11 3.01 9.60 0.10
CA GLY A 11 2.58 8.37 0.77
C GLY A 11 1.05 8.23 0.80
N GLY A 12 0.32 9.31 1.06
CA GLY A 12 -1.14 9.36 1.01
C GLY A 12 -1.69 9.11 -0.40
N LEU A 13 -1.11 9.77 -1.41
CA LEU A 13 -1.46 9.55 -2.82
C LEU A 13 -1.15 8.12 -3.27
N GLY A 14 -0.02 7.56 -2.85
CA GLY A 14 0.34 6.16 -3.12
C GLY A 14 -0.64 5.18 -2.49
N CYS A 15 -1.07 5.44 -1.25
CA CYS A 15 -2.08 4.63 -0.57
C CYS A 15 -3.43 4.67 -1.34
N LEU A 16 -3.90 5.87 -1.71
CA LEU A 16 -5.12 6.02 -2.50
C LEU A 16 -5.02 5.33 -3.86
N ALA A 17 -3.87 5.43 -4.53
CA ALA A 17 -3.64 4.76 -5.80
C ALA A 17 -3.71 3.24 -5.67
N ILE A 18 -3.12 2.66 -4.62
CA ILE A 18 -3.18 1.21 -4.37
C ILE A 18 -4.62 0.76 -4.13
N PHE A 19 -5.41 1.50 -3.35
CA PHE A 19 -6.82 1.15 -3.12
C PHE A 19 -7.68 1.30 -4.38
N LYS A 20 -7.46 2.37 -5.17
CA LYS A 20 -8.26 2.67 -6.36
C LYS A 20 -7.93 1.75 -7.54
N TYR A 21 -6.66 1.35 -7.68
CA TYR A 21 -6.18 0.54 -8.80
C TYR A 21 -5.79 -0.87 -8.35
N LEU A 22 -6.28 -1.34 -7.20
CA LEU A 22 -5.95 -2.62 -6.60
C LEU A 22 -6.13 -3.78 -7.59
N ASP A 23 -7.27 -3.83 -8.27
CA ASP A 23 -7.59 -4.91 -9.22
C ASP A 23 -6.64 -4.91 -10.42
N ARG A 24 -6.37 -3.73 -10.99
CA ARG A 24 -5.41 -3.58 -12.08
C ARG A 24 -3.98 -3.90 -11.64
N LEU A 25 -3.59 -3.53 -10.42
CA LEU A 25 -2.29 -3.85 -9.86
C LEU A 25 -2.12 -5.37 -9.72
N VAL A 26 -3.12 -6.07 -9.21
CA VAL A 26 -3.08 -7.53 -9.09
C VAL A 26 -3.13 -8.21 -10.46
N GLU A 27 -3.83 -7.63 -11.44
CA GLU A 27 -3.88 -8.15 -12.80
C GLU A 27 -2.55 -7.97 -13.56
N ILE A 28 -1.87 -6.83 -13.38
CA ILE A 28 -0.58 -6.54 -14.01
C ILE A 28 0.58 -7.30 -13.34
N VAL A 29 0.60 -7.32 -12.00
CA VAL A 29 1.68 -7.97 -11.22
C VAL A 29 1.46 -9.48 -11.12
N GLY A 30 0.21 -9.92 -11.21
CA GLY A 30 -0.18 -11.30 -10.98
C GLY A 30 -0.45 -11.60 -9.50
N LYS A 31 -1.13 -12.72 -9.26
CA LYS A 31 -1.39 -13.22 -7.90
C LYS A 31 -0.08 -13.76 -7.30
N ASN A 32 0.25 -13.29 -6.11
CA ASN A 32 1.43 -13.74 -5.40
C ASN A 32 1.10 -15.02 -4.63
N SER A 33 1.71 -16.14 -5.03
CA SER A 33 1.50 -17.46 -4.42
C SER A 33 1.90 -17.52 -2.94
N TYR A 34 2.85 -16.69 -2.49
CA TYR A 34 3.16 -16.55 -1.06
C TYR A 34 2.00 -15.86 -0.33
N ALA A 35 1.48 -14.77 -0.88
CA ALA A 35 0.36 -14.04 -0.28
C ALA A 35 -0.90 -14.91 -0.19
N GLU A 36 -1.25 -15.64 -1.26
CA GLU A 36 -2.39 -16.56 -1.25
C GLU A 36 -2.20 -17.72 -0.25
N LYS A 37 -0.98 -18.20 -0.05
CA LYS A 37 -0.68 -19.30 0.90
C LYS A 37 -0.85 -18.88 2.37
N TYR A 38 -0.44 -17.67 2.74
CA TYR A 38 -0.49 -17.22 4.14
C TYR A 38 -1.75 -16.43 4.50
N LEU A 39 -2.34 -15.72 3.53
CA LEU A 39 -3.51 -14.86 3.75
C LEU A 39 -4.81 -15.48 3.19
N GLY A 40 -4.73 -16.65 2.56
CA GLY A 40 -5.87 -17.36 1.99
C GLY A 40 -6.31 -16.82 0.62
N SER A 41 -7.52 -17.20 0.20
CA SER A 41 -8.09 -16.79 -1.10
C SER A 41 -8.22 -15.26 -1.19
N GLY A 42 -7.58 -14.66 -2.18
CA GLY A 42 -7.49 -13.21 -2.33
C GLY A 42 -6.39 -12.57 -1.48
N GLY A 43 -5.48 -13.38 -0.93
CA GLY A 43 -4.36 -12.96 -0.11
C GLY A 43 -3.48 -11.90 -0.78
N THR A 44 -3.33 -11.94 -2.10
CA THR A 44 -2.62 -10.92 -2.88
C THR A 44 -3.27 -9.54 -2.73
N TYR A 45 -4.60 -9.47 -2.76
CA TYR A 45 -5.34 -8.22 -2.56
C TYR A 45 -5.17 -7.71 -1.13
N THR A 46 -5.25 -8.62 -0.15
CA THR A 46 -5.01 -8.29 1.25
C THR A 46 -3.59 -7.79 1.48
N LEU A 47 -2.60 -8.38 0.83
CA LEU A 47 -1.20 -7.94 0.89
C LEU A 47 -1.04 -6.51 0.36
N TRP A 48 -1.63 -6.18 -0.79
CA TRP A 48 -1.60 -4.80 -1.31
C TRP A 48 -2.28 -3.79 -0.38
N LYS A 49 -3.40 -4.17 0.25
CA LYS A 49 -4.06 -3.33 1.26
C LYS A 49 -3.20 -3.14 2.51
N LEU A 50 -2.48 -4.18 2.95
CA LEU A 50 -1.54 -4.11 4.07
C LEU A 50 -0.35 -3.20 3.75
N ILE A 51 0.17 -3.26 2.53
CA ILE A 51 1.23 -2.36 2.05
C ILE A 51 0.72 -0.91 2.06
N ALA A 52 -0.50 -0.66 1.57
CA ALA A 52 -1.10 0.67 1.58
C ALA A 52 -1.29 1.21 3.01
N LEU A 53 -1.74 0.35 3.93
CA LEU A 53 -1.87 0.69 5.36
C LEU A 53 -0.51 1.01 6.00
N ALA A 54 0.53 0.20 5.72
CA ALA A 54 1.88 0.44 6.22
C ALA A 54 2.45 1.76 5.69
N LEU A 55 2.20 2.08 4.41
CA LEU A 55 2.56 3.36 3.79
C LEU A 55 1.88 4.55 4.49
N ALA A 56 0.60 4.44 4.82
CA ALA A 56 -0.12 5.47 5.56
C ALA A 56 0.47 5.69 6.96
N ILE A 57 0.72 4.61 7.71
CA ILE A 57 1.31 4.68 9.05
C ILE A 57 2.72 5.28 8.98
N PHE A 58 3.55 4.82 8.04
CA PHE A 58 4.90 5.34 7.86
C PHE A 58 4.89 6.84 7.54
N GLY A 59 3.98 7.30 6.68
CA GLY A 59 3.80 8.72 6.39
C GLY A 59 3.50 9.54 7.65
N ILE A 60 2.57 9.06 8.49
CA ILE A 60 2.19 9.74 9.74
C ILE A 60 3.37 9.79 10.71
N VAL A 61 4.06 8.67 10.92
CA VAL A 61 5.22 8.58 11.82
C VAL A 61 6.35 9.51 11.35
N TYR A 62 6.66 9.51 10.05
CA TYR A 62 7.73 10.33 9.47
C TYR A 62 7.42 11.84 9.54
N LEU A 63 6.15 12.24 9.49
CA LEU A 63 5.74 13.63 9.68
C LEU A 63 5.96 14.09 11.14
N GLY A 64 5.77 13.18 12.11
CA GLY A 64 5.88 13.45 13.55
C GLY A 64 7.30 13.31 14.14
N SER A 65 8.16 12.47 13.55
CA SER A 65 9.62 12.52 13.75
C SER A 65 10.20 13.77 13.12
#